data_AF-V4AQX6-F1
#
_entry.id   AF-V4AQX6-F1
#
_cell.length_a   1.000
_cell.length_b   1.000
_cell.length_c   1.000
_cell.angle_alpha   90.00
_cell.angle_beta   90.00
_cell.angle_gamma   90.00
#
_symmetry.space_group_name_H-M   'P 1'
#
loop_
_entity.id
_entity.type
_entity.pdbx_description
1 polymer ?
#
loop_
_entity_poly.entity_id
_entity_poly.type
_entity_poly.pdbx_seq_one_letter_code
_entity_poly.pdbx_strand_id
1 'polypeptide(L)'
;MGILSLPMSNPFTDKDLQKKTTSDKNYLQNISFTCSYQHEKSSLAAWGNSSNLPANLRKIADVDIAKYTQDNWEELRDEWEPYAKRHTLCPGACLIKYNQVMKEVVNQNISNNLTAPSLSLKGWYYLYHYDKEMVEEEWYETTRMVPKHTEKENVEKVYSHTNPFIRNFIRRSIKGGRVSANRKSFETNKMDEICNVLKVYISQSDTKSNNIIDLFKEYSASTKDKTEVHSRLKKINCTKLMAFDANGLYANSDLEQLL
;
A
#
# COMPACT_ATOMS: atom_id res chain seq x y z
N MET A 1 3.31 5.60 15.23
CA MET A 1 2.21 4.67 15.56
C MET A 1 2.80 3.50 16.32
N GLY A 2 2.46 3.36 17.60
CA GLY A 2 3.00 2.34 18.50
C GLY A 2 1.88 1.62 19.23
N ILE A 3 2.18 0.41 19.68
CA ILE A 3 1.36 -0.30 20.67
C ILE A 3 1.53 0.49 21.98
N LEU A 4 0.45 1.02 22.52
CA LEU A 4 0.48 1.59 23.86
C LEU A 4 0.20 0.44 24.84
N SER A 5 1.22 0.01 25.57
CA SER A 5 1.07 -0.97 26.64
C SER A 5 1.10 -0.25 27.98
N LEU A 6 -0.01 -0.33 28.72
CA LEU A 6 -0.12 0.20 30.08
C LEU A 6 -0.02 -0.98 31.06
N PRO A 7 1.09 -1.09 31.82
CA PRO A 7 1.17 -2.06 32.90
C PRO A 7 0.28 -1.61 34.05
N MET A 8 -0.62 -2.49 34.49
CA MET A 8 -1.47 -2.27 35.64
C MET A 8 -1.22 -3.36 36.69
N SER A 9 -0.99 -2.94 37.93
CA SER A 9 -0.99 -3.85 39.07
C SER A 9 -2.44 -4.10 39.49
N ASN A 10 -2.94 -5.32 39.33
CA ASN A 10 -4.21 -5.70 39.90
C ASN A 10 -4.02 -6.08 41.39
N PRO A 11 -4.60 -5.35 42.35
CA PRO A 11 -4.51 -5.69 43.77
C PRO A 11 -5.30 -6.96 44.14
N PHE A 12 -6.19 -7.44 43.28
CA PHE A 12 -6.94 -8.69 43.44
C PHE A 12 -6.24 -9.84 42.71
N THR A 13 -5.07 -10.25 43.21
CA THR A 13 -4.49 -11.54 42.81
C THR A 13 -5.07 -12.62 43.71
N ASP A 14 -5.92 -13.45 43.13
CA ASP A 14 -6.45 -14.66 43.74
C ASP A 14 -5.30 -15.53 44.29
N LYS A 15 -5.38 -15.91 45.57
CA LYS A 15 -4.32 -16.66 46.27
C LYS A 15 -4.09 -18.04 45.65
N ASP A 16 -5.08 -18.60 44.96
CA ASP A 16 -4.96 -19.92 44.35
C ASP A 16 -4.13 -19.91 43.05
N LEU A 17 -4.02 -18.76 42.37
CA LEU A 17 -3.15 -18.60 41.21
C LEU A 17 -1.65 -18.52 41.59
N GLN A 18 -1.33 -18.29 42.86
CA GLN A 18 0.07 -18.19 43.34
C GLN A 18 0.74 -19.55 43.59
N LYS A 19 -0.02 -20.64 43.76
CA LYS A 19 0.53 -21.93 44.20
C LYS A 19 1.27 -22.74 43.12
N LYS A 20 1.38 -22.26 41.88
CA LYS A 20 1.88 -23.07 40.75
C LYS A 20 3.17 -22.63 40.06
N THR A 21 3.86 -21.59 40.51
CA THR A 21 5.05 -21.10 39.77
C THR A 21 6.12 -20.52 40.69
N THR A 22 7.21 -21.26 40.81
CA THR A 22 8.49 -20.89 41.45
C THR A 22 9.33 -19.97 40.54
N SER A 23 8.82 -18.79 40.17
CA SER A 23 9.66 -17.78 39.50
C SER A 23 9.27 -16.36 39.89
N ASP A 24 10.25 -15.57 40.33
CA ASP A 24 10.17 -14.17 40.83
C ASP A 24 9.68 -13.12 39.79
N LYS A 25 8.55 -13.35 39.13
CA LYS A 25 7.95 -12.36 38.22
C LYS A 25 6.62 -11.89 38.80
N ASN A 26 6.63 -10.69 39.37
CA ASN A 26 5.43 -9.97 39.77
C ASN A 26 4.40 -9.97 38.63
N TYR A 27 3.18 -10.46 38.91
CA TYR A 27 2.06 -10.56 37.98
C TYR A 27 1.48 -9.18 37.66
N LEU A 28 2.22 -8.34 36.93
CA LEU A 28 1.66 -7.13 36.33
C LEU A 28 0.76 -7.54 35.16
N GLN A 29 -0.52 -7.18 35.24
CA GLN A 29 -1.45 -7.34 34.14
C GLN A 29 -1.21 -6.18 33.16
N ASN A 30 -0.88 -6.50 31.91
CA ASN A 30 -0.65 -5.49 30.88
C ASN A 30 -1.90 -5.33 30.03
N ILE A 31 -2.40 -4.10 29.93
CA ILE A 31 -3.44 -3.75 28.95
C ILE A 31 -2.75 -3.09 27.76
N SER A 32 -2.86 -3.73 26.59
CA SER A 32 -2.27 -3.24 25.34
C SER A 32 -3.33 -2.72 24.40
N PHE A 33 -3.21 -1.45 24.01
CA PHE A 33 -4.04 -0.82 22.99
C PHE A 33 -3.34 -0.92 21.63
N THR A 34 -4.04 -1.52 20.68
CA THR A 34 -3.56 -1.64 19.29
C THR A 34 -4.36 -0.73 18.38
N CYS A 35 -3.67 0.04 17.54
CA CYS A 35 -4.31 0.96 16.61
C CYS A 35 -4.84 0.22 15.38
N SER A 36 -6.15 0.27 15.13
CA SER A 36 -6.80 -0.34 13.96
C SER A 36 -6.30 0.24 12.63
N TYR A 37 -5.76 1.46 12.61
CA TYR A 37 -5.23 2.11 11.41
C TYR A 37 -4.06 1.34 10.75
N GLN A 38 -3.40 0.45 11.51
CA GLN A 38 -2.36 -0.41 10.98
C GLN A 38 -2.90 -1.54 10.08
N HIS A 39 -4.19 -1.83 10.19
CA HIS A 39 -4.90 -2.81 9.36
C HIS A 39 -5.75 -2.15 8.27
N GLU A 40 -6.43 -1.07 8.62
CA GLU A 40 -7.31 -0.36 7.69
C GLU A 40 -6.96 1.13 7.64
N LYS A 41 -6.57 1.60 6.45
CA LYS A 41 -6.14 3.00 6.25
C LYS A 41 -7.27 3.91 5.79
N SER A 42 -8.43 3.36 5.42
CA SER A 42 -9.59 4.15 5.02
C SER A 42 -10.21 4.90 6.19
N SER A 43 -11.03 5.90 5.88
CA SER A 43 -11.82 6.59 6.90
C SER A 43 -12.84 5.62 7.51
N LEU A 44 -13.22 5.86 8.77
CA LEU A 44 -14.18 5.01 9.47
C LEU A 44 -15.53 4.91 8.73
N ALA A 45 -15.97 6.00 8.10
CA ALA A 45 -17.19 6.00 7.28
C ALA A 45 -17.04 5.10 6.05
N ALA A 46 -15.90 5.19 5.35
CA ALA A 46 -15.62 4.34 4.21
C ALA A 46 -15.54 2.85 4.61
N TRP A 47 -14.90 2.55 5.74
CA TRP A 47 -14.79 1.18 6.25
C TRP A 47 -16.14 0.59 6.67
N GLY A 48 -16.98 1.38 7.36
CA GLY A 48 -18.33 0.94 7.73
C GLY A 48 -19.21 0.64 6.53
N ASN A 49 -19.07 1.44 5.46
CA ASN A 49 -19.78 1.22 4.20
C ASN A 49 -19.25 -0.01 3.45
N SER A 50 -17.93 -0.15 3.28
CA SER A 50 -17.34 -1.31 2.59
C SER A 50 -17.57 -2.63 3.34
N SER A 51 -17.68 -2.56 4.66
CA SER A 51 -18.03 -3.70 5.51
C SER A 51 -19.52 -4.05 5.46
N ASN A 52 -20.36 -3.36 4.65
CA ASN A 52 -21.81 -3.58 4.58
C ASN A 52 -22.47 -3.60 5.97
N LEU A 53 -22.08 -2.69 6.86
CA LEU A 53 -22.70 -2.61 8.18
C LEU A 53 -24.15 -2.11 8.07
N PRO A 54 -25.07 -2.53 8.94
CA PRO A 54 -26.37 -1.88 9.11
C PRO A 54 -26.21 -0.37 9.40
N ALA A 55 -27.15 0.46 8.93
CA ALA A 55 -27.07 1.93 9.09
C ALA A 55 -26.96 2.38 10.57
N ASN A 56 -27.60 1.63 11.48
CA ASN A 56 -27.50 1.85 12.92
C ASN A 56 -26.13 1.47 13.52
N LEU A 57 -25.21 0.89 12.77
CA LEU A 57 -23.83 0.63 13.23
C LEU A 57 -22.81 1.49 12.50
N ARG A 58 -23.22 2.25 11.49
CA ARG A 58 -22.32 3.11 10.72
C ARG A 58 -22.05 4.43 11.44
N LYS A 59 -20.88 5.01 11.13
CA LYS A 59 -20.56 6.39 11.51
C LYS A 59 -21.60 7.34 10.92
N ILE A 60 -22.03 8.31 11.72
CA ILE A 60 -22.90 9.41 11.28
C ILE A 60 -22.07 10.60 10.79
N ALA A 61 -22.73 11.68 10.36
CA ALA A 61 -22.03 12.90 9.96
C ALA A 61 -21.12 13.43 11.08
N ASP A 62 -20.01 14.04 10.68
CA ASP A 62 -19.08 14.65 11.62
C ASP A 62 -19.73 15.86 12.30
N VAL A 63 -19.55 15.95 13.61
CA VAL A 63 -19.89 17.12 14.42
C VAL A 63 -18.65 17.97 14.63
N ASP A 64 -18.83 19.28 14.75
CA ASP A 64 -17.74 20.20 15.09
C ASP A 64 -17.34 19.99 16.55
N ILE A 65 -16.31 19.18 16.78
CA ILE A 65 -15.84 18.83 18.12
C ILE A 65 -15.35 20.07 18.89
N ALA A 66 -14.88 21.11 18.18
CA ALA A 66 -14.39 22.33 18.82
C ALA A 66 -15.52 23.15 19.50
N LYS A 67 -16.78 22.85 19.19
CA LYS A 67 -17.96 23.45 19.84
C LYS A 67 -18.10 23.03 21.31
N TYR A 68 -17.63 21.84 21.67
CA TYR A 68 -17.83 21.26 23.00
C TYR A 68 -16.67 21.64 23.92
N THR A 69 -16.99 22.36 24.99
CA THR A 69 -16.07 22.79 26.05
C THR A 69 -16.43 22.13 27.37
N GLN A 70 -15.56 22.27 28.37
CA GLN A 70 -15.79 21.74 29.72
C GLN A 70 -17.07 22.31 30.38
N ASP A 71 -17.51 23.49 29.96
CA ASP A 71 -18.64 24.19 30.58
C ASP A 71 -19.98 23.89 29.88
N ASN A 72 -19.97 23.50 28.60
CA ASN A 72 -21.20 23.36 27.80
C ASN A 72 -21.50 21.92 27.32
N TRP A 73 -20.58 20.96 27.57
CA TRP A 73 -20.73 19.60 27.04
C TRP A 73 -21.98 18.90 27.58
N GLU A 74 -22.38 19.15 28.82
CA GLU A 74 -23.54 18.48 29.41
C GLU A 74 -24.86 18.96 28.79
N GLU A 75 -25.00 20.26 28.54
CA GLU A 75 -26.17 20.85 27.87
C GLU A 75 -26.29 20.39 26.42
N LEU A 76 -25.16 20.17 25.74
CA LEU A 76 -25.11 19.70 24.35
C LEU A 76 -25.08 18.17 24.22
N ARG A 77 -25.40 17.42 25.29
CA ARG A 77 -25.35 15.95 25.30
C ARG A 77 -26.15 15.32 24.18
N ASP A 78 -27.35 15.81 23.92
CA ASP A 78 -28.21 15.27 22.86
C ASP A 78 -27.58 15.37 21.46
N GLU A 79 -26.65 16.30 21.26
CA GLU A 79 -25.92 16.45 19.99
C GLU A 79 -24.70 15.52 19.90
N TRP A 80 -23.82 15.51 20.90
CA TRP A 80 -22.55 14.77 20.80
C TRP A 80 -22.66 13.30 21.23
N GLU A 81 -23.60 12.95 22.12
CA GLU A 81 -23.71 11.58 22.63
C GLU A 81 -24.04 10.57 21.52
N PRO A 82 -25.01 10.83 20.62
CA PRO A 82 -25.26 9.95 19.48
C PRO A 82 -24.03 9.79 18.58
N TYR A 83 -23.29 10.88 18.35
CA TYR A 83 -22.05 10.86 17.59
C TYR A 83 -20.99 9.98 18.25
N ALA A 84 -20.70 10.21 19.54
CA ALA A 84 -19.70 9.43 20.29
C ALA A 84 -20.06 7.93 20.36
N LYS A 85 -21.34 7.61 20.56
CA LYS A 85 -21.85 6.23 20.50
C LYS A 85 -21.56 5.60 19.14
N ARG A 86 -21.93 6.27 18.05
CA ARG A 86 -21.71 5.75 16.67
C ARG A 86 -20.23 5.66 16.31
N HIS A 87 -19.43 6.62 16.75
CA HIS A 87 -17.98 6.64 16.52
C HIS A 87 -17.23 5.54 17.28
N THR A 88 -17.81 5.03 18.37
CA THR A 88 -17.28 3.88 19.13
C THR A 88 -17.83 2.54 18.62
N LEU A 89 -19.12 2.49 18.25
CA LEU A 89 -19.77 1.27 17.76
C LEU A 89 -19.29 0.86 16.36
N CYS A 90 -19.11 1.83 15.45
CA CYS A 90 -18.72 1.54 14.07
C CYS A 90 -17.37 0.81 13.96
N PRO A 91 -16.29 1.26 14.64
CA PRO A 91 -15.02 0.53 14.63
C PRO A 91 -15.17 -0.87 15.22
N GLY A 92 -15.90 -1.01 16.33
CA GLY A 92 -16.14 -2.31 16.96
C GLY A 92 -16.84 -3.30 16.02
N ALA A 93 -17.90 -2.86 15.35
CA ALA A 93 -18.61 -3.67 14.37
C ALA A 93 -17.74 -4.03 13.16
N CYS A 94 -16.98 -3.08 12.62
CA CYS A 94 -16.01 -3.33 11.55
C CYS A 94 -14.97 -4.38 11.97
N LEU A 95 -14.41 -4.25 13.18
CA LEU A 95 -13.40 -5.16 13.71
C LEU A 95 -13.93 -6.57 13.94
N ILE A 96 -15.15 -6.71 14.45
CA ILE A 96 -15.80 -8.02 14.62
C ILE A 96 -15.94 -8.69 13.26
N LYS A 97 -16.49 -7.99 12.27
CA LYS A 97 -16.69 -8.54 10.93
C LYS A 97 -15.36 -8.87 10.24
N TYR A 98 -14.38 -7.97 10.36
CA TYR A 98 -13.02 -8.20 9.87
C TYR A 98 -12.43 -9.48 10.49
N ASN A 99 -12.48 -9.61 11.82
CA ASN A 99 -11.96 -10.79 12.52
C ASN A 99 -12.70 -12.08 12.16
N GLN A 100 -14.01 -12.03 11.92
CA GLN A 100 -14.77 -13.19 11.46
C GLN A 100 -14.25 -13.67 10.11
N VAL A 101 -14.15 -12.77 9.12
CA VAL A 101 -13.64 -13.09 7.78
C VAL A 101 -12.20 -13.60 7.86
N MET A 102 -11.33 -12.93 8.62
CA MET A 102 -9.93 -13.34 8.72
C MET A 102 -9.77 -14.70 9.42
N LYS A 103 -10.60 -14.99 10.43
CA LYS A 103 -10.60 -16.31 11.09
C LYS A 103 -11.06 -17.40 10.14
N GLU A 104 -12.02 -17.11 9.27
CA GLU A 104 -12.49 -18.06 8.26
C GLU A 104 -11.40 -18.36 7.22
N VAL A 105 -10.82 -17.31 6.62
CA VAL A 105 -9.89 -17.41 5.49
C VAL A 105 -8.50 -17.88 5.91
N VAL A 106 -7.95 -17.33 6.99
CA VAL A 106 -6.54 -17.56 7.39
C VAL A 106 -6.38 -18.06 8.83
N ASN A 107 -7.48 -18.37 9.53
CA ASN A 107 -7.48 -18.82 10.93
C ASN A 107 -6.71 -17.88 11.88
N GLN A 108 -6.73 -16.59 11.56
CA GLN A 108 -6.07 -15.54 12.33
C GLN A 108 -7.00 -14.35 12.46
N ASN A 109 -6.73 -13.51 13.46
CA ASN A 109 -7.47 -12.28 13.70
C ASN A 109 -6.49 -11.11 13.84
N ILE A 110 -7.03 -9.92 14.01
CA ILE A 110 -6.28 -8.68 14.17
C ILE A 110 -5.37 -8.66 15.41
N SER A 111 -5.67 -9.45 16.44
CA SER A 111 -4.81 -9.56 17.63
C SER A 111 -3.58 -10.42 17.40
N ASN A 112 -3.62 -11.35 16.43
CA ASN A 112 -2.47 -12.17 16.07
C ASN A 112 -1.40 -11.39 15.30
N ASN A 113 -1.76 -10.22 14.75
CA ASN A 113 -0.93 -9.49 13.80
C ASN A 113 -1.09 -7.98 13.96
N LEU A 114 0.02 -7.25 14.01
CA LEU A 114 -0.02 -5.80 14.20
C LEU A 114 -0.51 -5.05 12.96
N THR A 115 -0.27 -5.61 11.77
CA THR A 115 -0.55 -4.93 10.50
C THR A 115 -1.23 -5.85 9.49
N ALA A 116 -2.00 -5.28 8.55
CA ALA A 116 -2.62 -6.05 7.47
C ALA A 116 -1.61 -6.84 6.61
N PRO A 117 -0.43 -6.28 6.24
CA PRO A 117 0.60 -7.06 5.55
C PRO A 117 1.12 -8.25 6.36
N SER A 118 1.32 -8.09 7.67
CA SER A 118 1.75 -9.21 8.53
C SER A 118 0.70 -10.31 8.61
N LEU A 119 -0.58 -9.94 8.69
CA LEU A 119 -1.69 -10.89 8.67
C LEU A 119 -1.76 -11.64 7.33
N SER A 120 -1.58 -10.91 6.21
CA SER A 120 -1.58 -11.50 4.87
C SER A 120 -0.41 -12.47 4.68
N LEU A 121 0.80 -12.07 5.08
CA LEU A 121 1.99 -12.90 4.95
C LEU A 121 1.90 -14.15 5.82
N LYS A 122 1.51 -14.02 7.10
CA LYS A 122 1.34 -15.18 7.99
C LYS A 122 0.22 -16.09 7.52
N GLY A 123 -0.89 -15.52 7.04
CA GLY A 123 -2.01 -16.29 6.50
C GLY A 123 -1.62 -17.08 5.26
N TRP A 124 -0.95 -16.44 4.30
CA TRP A 124 -0.40 -17.12 3.13
C TRP A 124 0.59 -18.21 3.51
N TYR A 125 1.58 -17.89 4.35
CA TYR A 125 2.59 -18.84 4.79
C TYR A 125 1.95 -20.07 5.43
N TYR A 126 0.97 -19.83 6.28
CA TYR A 126 0.25 -20.87 6.97
C TYR A 126 -0.56 -21.75 6.00
N LEU A 127 -1.32 -21.17 5.08
CA LEU A 127 -2.06 -21.93 4.06
C LEU A 127 -1.14 -22.70 3.10
N TYR A 128 0.05 -22.15 2.83
CA TYR A 128 1.04 -22.77 1.96
C TYR A 128 1.71 -23.98 2.62
N HIS A 129 2.02 -23.90 3.92
CA HIS A 129 2.74 -24.96 4.64
C HIS A 129 1.87 -25.97 5.38
N TYR A 130 0.61 -25.65 5.69
CA TYR A 130 -0.23 -26.50 6.54
C TYR A 130 -1.55 -26.85 5.86
N ASP A 131 -2.00 -28.08 6.08
CA ASP A 131 -3.37 -28.50 5.82
C ASP A 131 -4.27 -28.11 7.00
N LYS A 132 -5.51 -27.76 6.66
CA LYS A 132 -6.53 -27.34 7.62
C LYS A 132 -7.54 -28.46 7.78
N GLU A 133 -7.48 -29.15 8.90
CA GLU A 133 -8.50 -30.11 9.31
C GLU A 133 -9.24 -29.59 10.54
N MET A 134 -10.56 -29.71 10.55
CA MET A 134 -11.37 -29.38 11.73
C MET A 134 -11.48 -30.65 12.57
N VAL A 135 -10.95 -30.63 13.78
CA VAL A 135 -10.94 -31.78 14.70
C VAL A 135 -11.78 -31.42 15.92
N GLU A 136 -12.55 -32.39 16.41
CA GLU A 136 -13.27 -32.25 17.67
C GLU A 136 -12.29 -32.32 18.84
N GLU A 137 -12.25 -31.26 19.64
CA GLU A 137 -11.55 -31.26 20.93
C GLU A 137 -12.55 -31.07 22.07
N GLU A 138 -12.44 -31.91 23.10
CA GLU A 138 -13.16 -31.73 24.35
C GLU A 138 -12.58 -30.54 25.12
N TRP A 139 -13.45 -29.60 25.46
CA TRP A 139 -13.13 -28.44 26.29
C TRP A 139 -14.12 -28.35 27.45
N TYR A 140 -13.65 -28.74 28.64
CA TYR A 140 -14.46 -28.90 29.84
C TYR A 140 -15.64 -29.86 29.60
N GLU A 141 -16.87 -29.35 29.54
CA GLU A 141 -18.11 -30.13 29.36
C GLU A 141 -18.66 -30.03 27.91
N THR A 142 -17.94 -29.36 27.01
CA THR A 142 -18.39 -29.13 25.63
C THR A 142 -17.36 -29.58 24.61
N THR A 143 -17.81 -30.26 23.55
CA THR A 143 -16.98 -30.53 22.38
C THR A 143 -16.99 -29.32 21.45
N ARG A 144 -15.81 -28.85 21.03
CA ARG A 144 -15.69 -27.75 20.07
C ARG A 144 -14.83 -28.17 18.89
N MET A 145 -15.21 -27.74 17.69
CA MET A 145 -14.38 -27.92 16.50
C MET A 145 -13.19 -26.96 16.58
N VAL A 146 -11.98 -27.50 16.66
CA VAL A 146 -10.74 -26.74 16.64
C VAL A 146 -9.97 -27.07 15.36
N PRO A 147 -9.46 -26.07 14.64
CA PRO A 147 -8.61 -26.33 13.49
C PRO A 147 -7.28 -26.95 13.98
N LYS A 148 -6.98 -28.17 13.53
CA LYS A 148 -5.69 -28.84 13.69
C LYS A 148 -4.83 -28.57 12.47
N HIS A 149 -3.52 -28.44 12.67
CA HIS A 149 -2.58 -28.04 11.63
C HIS A 149 -1.60 -29.18 11.42
N THR A 150 -1.63 -29.77 10.25
CA THR A 150 -0.69 -30.79 9.81
C THR A 150 0.23 -30.16 8.76
N GLU A 151 1.54 -30.37 8.90
CA GLU A 151 2.48 -29.89 7.88
C GLU A 151 2.27 -30.66 6.58
N LYS A 152 2.16 -29.92 5.48
CA LYS A 152 2.07 -30.50 4.15
C LYS A 152 3.40 -31.15 3.78
N GLU A 153 3.32 -32.34 3.19
CA GLU A 153 4.47 -33.01 2.63
C GLU A 153 4.93 -32.32 1.33
N ASN A 154 6.25 -32.31 1.08
CA ASN A 154 6.86 -31.82 -0.17
C ASN A 154 6.64 -30.33 -0.51
N VAL A 155 6.49 -29.45 0.48
CA VAL A 155 6.39 -28.00 0.23
C VAL A 155 7.75 -27.39 -0.13
N GLU A 156 7.84 -26.64 -1.23
CA GLU A 156 9.06 -25.94 -1.60
C GLU A 156 9.47 -24.93 -0.53
N LYS A 157 10.79 -24.79 -0.32
CA LYS A 157 11.33 -23.87 0.67
C LYS A 157 11.11 -22.43 0.25
N VAL A 158 10.46 -21.63 1.11
CA VAL A 158 10.40 -20.17 0.94
C VAL A 158 11.80 -19.58 1.09
N TYR A 159 12.36 -19.05 0.01
CA TYR A 159 13.71 -18.50 0.01
C TYR A 159 13.78 -17.15 0.72
N SER A 160 14.66 -17.05 1.72
CA SER A 160 15.03 -15.78 2.35
C SER A 160 16.51 -15.51 2.13
N HIS A 161 16.86 -14.40 1.47
CA HIS A 161 18.24 -13.95 1.34
C HIS A 161 18.62 -13.04 2.51
N THR A 162 19.49 -13.52 3.40
CA THR A 162 20.02 -12.74 4.53
C THR A 162 21.25 -11.91 4.14
N ASN A 163 21.95 -12.27 3.06
CA ASN A 163 23.14 -11.56 2.60
C ASN A 163 22.80 -10.12 2.13
N PRO A 164 23.39 -9.08 2.75
CA PRO A 164 23.10 -7.69 2.40
C PRO A 164 23.39 -7.31 0.95
N PHE A 165 24.45 -7.88 0.35
CA PHE A 165 24.84 -7.60 -1.04
C PHE A 165 23.82 -8.17 -2.02
N ILE A 166 23.44 -9.44 -1.85
CA ILE A 166 22.43 -10.10 -2.69
C ILE A 166 21.10 -9.35 -2.58
N ARG A 167 20.69 -8.97 -1.36
CA ARG A 167 19.47 -8.21 -1.14
C ARG A 167 19.51 -6.83 -1.82
N ASN A 168 20.65 -6.13 -1.76
CA ASN A 168 20.83 -4.84 -2.43
C ASN A 168 20.76 -5.00 -3.95
N PHE A 169 21.43 -6.03 -4.48
CA PHE A 169 21.40 -6.35 -5.91
C PHE A 169 19.97 -6.59 -6.42
N ILE A 170 19.22 -7.49 -5.77
CA ILE A 170 17.82 -7.79 -6.13
C ILE A 170 16.94 -6.53 -6.03
N ARG A 171 17.08 -5.73 -4.96
CA ARG A 171 16.27 -4.53 -4.76
C ARG A 171 16.45 -3.48 -5.86
N ARG A 172 17.61 -3.41 -6.52
CA ARG A 172 17.83 -2.49 -7.66
C ARG A 172 16.96 -2.84 -8.87
N SER A 173 16.60 -4.12 -9.02
CA SER A 173 15.76 -4.63 -10.10
C SER A 173 14.26 -4.47 -9.82
N ILE A 174 13.84 -4.35 -8.55
CA ILE A 174 12.44 -4.15 -8.18
C ILE A 174 12.04 -2.69 -8.50
N LYS A 175 11.09 -2.50 -9.41
CA LYS A 175 10.51 -1.19 -9.74
C LYS A 175 9.07 -1.13 -9.23
N GLY A 176 8.63 0.07 -8.86
CA GLY A 176 7.24 0.32 -8.48
C GLY A 176 6.29 0.30 -9.68
N GLY A 177 5.00 0.53 -9.43
CA GLY A 177 4.01 0.67 -10.51
C GLY A 177 4.38 1.80 -11.48
N ARG A 178 4.11 1.58 -12.77
CA ARG A 178 4.35 2.59 -13.81
C ARG A 178 3.40 3.77 -13.59
N VAL A 179 3.94 4.91 -13.17
CA VAL A 179 3.19 6.17 -13.11
C VAL A 179 3.51 6.96 -14.37
N SER A 180 2.73 6.73 -15.43
CA SER A 180 2.72 7.65 -16.56
C SER A 180 1.82 8.81 -16.19
N ALA A 181 2.41 9.99 -15.97
CA ALA A 181 1.64 11.22 -16.13
C ALA A 181 1.18 11.23 -17.60
N ASN A 182 -0.13 11.16 -17.85
CA ASN A 182 -0.69 11.53 -19.14
C ASN A 182 -0.23 12.96 -19.41
N ARG A 183 0.88 13.12 -20.13
CA ARG A 183 1.32 14.41 -20.63
C ARG A 183 0.21 14.84 -21.58
N LYS A 184 -0.56 15.85 -21.18
CA LYS A 184 -1.39 16.60 -22.12
C LYS A 184 -0.49 16.95 -23.30
N SER A 185 -0.81 16.47 -24.49
CA SER A 185 -0.14 16.90 -25.71
C SER A 185 -0.33 18.41 -25.80
N PHE A 186 0.76 19.16 -25.74
CA PHE A 186 0.73 20.58 -26.04
C PHE A 186 1.00 20.70 -27.53
N GLU A 187 0.03 21.23 -28.29
CA GLU A 187 0.30 21.67 -29.66
C GLU A 187 1.39 22.75 -29.60
N THR A 188 2.48 22.50 -30.31
CA THR A 188 3.58 23.44 -30.39
C THR A 188 4.23 23.36 -31.76
N ASN A 189 4.31 24.51 -32.42
CA ASN A 189 4.96 24.66 -33.72
C ASN A 189 6.49 24.45 -33.62
N LYS A 190 7.02 24.25 -32.40
CA LYS A 190 8.43 23.96 -32.16
C LYS A 190 8.87 22.63 -32.74
N MET A 191 7.95 21.65 -32.82
CA MET A 191 8.24 20.38 -33.49
C MET A 191 8.49 20.59 -34.98
N ASP A 192 7.71 21.46 -35.62
CA ASP A 192 7.89 21.80 -37.03
C ASP A 192 9.20 22.55 -37.28
N GLU A 193 9.60 23.44 -36.37
CA GLU A 193 10.90 24.12 -36.42
C GLU A 193 12.07 23.11 -36.38
N ILE A 194 12.01 22.10 -35.51
CA ILE A 194 13.03 21.05 -35.40
C ILE A 194 13.05 20.20 -36.68
N CYS A 195 11.89 19.76 -37.15
CA CYS A 195 11.77 18.99 -38.40
C CYS A 195 12.33 19.76 -39.59
N ASN A 196 12.10 21.07 -39.68
CA ASN A 196 12.62 21.92 -40.75
C ASN A 196 14.16 22.03 -40.72
N VAL A 197 14.76 22.19 -39.53
CA VAL A 197 16.23 22.21 -39.40
C VAL A 197 16.84 20.89 -39.89
N LEU A 198 16.24 19.76 -39.53
CA LEU A 198 16.69 18.43 -39.96
C LEU A 198 16.49 18.21 -41.47
N LYS A 199 15.33 18.59 -42.02
CA LYS A 199 15.04 18.50 -43.47
C LYS A 199 16.04 19.29 -44.30
N VAL A 200 16.38 20.52 -43.88
CA VAL A 200 17.38 21.38 -44.53
C VAL A 200 18.75 20.69 -44.55
N TYR A 201 19.16 20.08 -43.44
CA TYR A 201 20.46 19.40 -43.33
C TYR A 201 20.56 18.14 -44.21
N ILE A 202 19.50 17.35 -44.25
CA ILE A 202 19.43 16.12 -45.03
C ILE A 202 19.18 16.42 -46.52
N SER A 203 18.81 17.66 -46.87
CA SER A 203 18.49 18.10 -48.24
C SER A 203 17.26 17.39 -48.82
N GLN A 204 16.28 17.08 -47.97
CA GLN A 204 15.00 16.52 -48.41
C GLN A 204 14.02 17.62 -48.79
N SER A 205 13.42 17.52 -49.99
CA SER A 205 12.20 18.24 -50.34
C SER A 205 11.02 17.73 -49.51
N ASP A 206 9.96 18.53 -49.39
CA ASP A 206 8.80 18.36 -48.48
C ASP A 206 8.03 17.03 -48.54
N THR A 207 8.45 16.08 -49.37
CA THR A 207 7.69 14.91 -49.80
C THR A 207 8.16 13.56 -49.26
N LYS A 208 9.33 13.44 -48.60
CA LYS A 208 9.92 12.10 -48.34
C LYS A 208 9.76 11.50 -46.94
N SER A 209 9.55 12.30 -45.89
CA SER A 209 9.08 11.76 -44.60
C SER A 209 8.41 12.83 -43.75
N ASN A 210 7.16 12.56 -43.34
CA ASN A 210 6.45 13.38 -42.35
C ASN A 210 6.66 12.85 -40.92
N ASN A 211 7.32 11.69 -40.78
CA ASN A 211 7.60 11.08 -39.49
C ASN A 211 8.99 11.50 -39.00
N ILE A 212 9.05 12.17 -37.85
CA ILE A 212 10.30 12.64 -37.24
C ILE A 212 11.31 11.51 -36.98
N ILE A 213 10.82 10.28 -36.76
CA ILE A 213 11.67 9.12 -36.50
C ILE A 213 12.55 8.80 -37.71
N ASP A 214 12.00 8.93 -38.92
CA ASP A 214 12.73 8.62 -40.15
C ASP A 214 13.76 9.72 -40.45
N LEU A 215 13.38 11.00 -40.27
CA LEU A 215 14.32 12.13 -40.33
C LEU A 215 15.48 11.96 -39.33
N PHE A 216 15.20 11.48 -38.12
CA PHE A 216 16.22 11.30 -37.10
C PHE A 216 17.16 10.12 -37.42
N LYS A 217 16.64 9.00 -37.92
CA LYS A 217 17.46 7.86 -38.35
C LYS A 217 18.45 8.28 -39.44
N GLU A 218 18.00 9.05 -40.41
CA GLU A 218 18.83 9.54 -41.50
C GLU A 218 19.83 10.62 -41.06
N TYR A 219 19.41 11.54 -40.18
CA TYR A 219 20.33 12.47 -39.51
C TYR A 219 21.44 11.73 -38.74
N SER A 220 21.09 10.68 -38.00
CA SER A 220 22.03 9.90 -37.20
C SER A 220 23.05 9.19 -38.08
N ALA A 221 22.58 8.56 -39.17
CA ALA A 221 23.41 7.85 -40.15
C ALA A 221 24.27 8.78 -41.04
N SER A 222 23.93 10.07 -41.13
CA SER A 222 24.67 11.04 -41.94
C SER A 222 26.08 11.28 -41.41
N THR A 223 27.05 11.27 -42.34
CA THR A 223 28.47 11.56 -42.11
C THR A 223 28.82 13.06 -42.25
N LYS A 224 27.84 13.91 -42.59
CA LYS A 224 28.02 15.36 -42.67
C LYS A 224 28.32 15.96 -41.28
N ASP A 225 28.90 17.16 -41.25
CA ASP A 225 29.19 17.86 -40.00
C ASP A 225 27.90 18.32 -39.29
N LYS A 226 27.71 17.84 -38.06
CA LYS A 226 26.51 18.07 -37.24
C LYS A 226 26.59 19.35 -36.40
N THR A 227 27.75 20.03 -36.36
CA THR A 227 27.97 21.21 -35.50
C THR A 227 26.97 22.34 -35.78
N GLU A 228 26.67 22.60 -37.05
CA GLU A 228 25.73 23.65 -37.46
C GLU A 228 24.29 23.33 -37.03
N VAL A 229 23.87 22.07 -37.15
CA VAL A 229 22.55 21.60 -36.70
C VAL A 229 22.42 21.77 -35.20
N HIS A 230 23.43 21.36 -34.43
CA HIS A 230 23.43 21.52 -32.98
C HIS A 230 23.36 23.00 -32.56
N SER A 231 24.08 23.89 -33.25
CA SER A 231 24.02 25.34 -33.00
C SER A 231 22.63 25.92 -33.26
N ARG A 232 21.96 25.51 -34.35
CA ARG A 232 20.61 25.95 -34.69
C ARG A 232 19.56 25.41 -33.72
N LEU A 233 19.63 24.13 -33.35
CA LEU A 233 18.70 23.52 -32.38
C LEU A 233 18.82 24.16 -31.00
N LYS A 234 20.03 24.52 -30.56
CA LYS A 234 20.26 25.18 -29.27
C LYS A 234 19.63 26.59 -29.17
N LYS A 235 19.36 27.24 -30.30
CA LYS A 235 18.70 28.55 -30.37
C LYS A 235 17.17 28.47 -30.30
N ILE A 236 16.59 27.28 -30.46
CA ILE A 236 15.15 27.07 -30.33
C ILE A 236 14.79 27.17 -28.84
N ASN A 237 14.16 28.27 -28.44
CA ASN A 237 13.83 28.54 -27.04
C ASN A 237 12.64 27.67 -26.59
N CYS A 238 12.93 26.51 -26.02
CA CYS A 238 11.94 25.60 -25.44
C CYS A 238 11.65 25.99 -23.98
N THR A 239 10.83 27.03 -23.77
CA THR A 239 10.59 27.64 -22.45
C THR A 239 9.78 26.78 -21.46
N LYS A 240 9.24 25.63 -21.88
CA LYS A 240 8.59 24.67 -20.96
C LYS A 240 8.95 23.23 -21.34
N LEU A 241 9.87 22.64 -20.58
CA LEU A 241 10.08 21.20 -20.37
C LEU A 241 9.98 20.30 -21.62
N MET A 242 10.63 20.69 -22.72
CA MET A 242 11.17 19.72 -23.66
C MET A 242 12.57 19.35 -23.19
N ALA A 243 12.68 18.42 -22.24
CA ALA A 243 13.96 17.82 -21.89
C ALA A 243 14.38 16.88 -23.04
N PHE A 244 14.99 17.46 -24.09
CA PHE A 244 15.84 16.70 -24.99
C PHE A 244 17.23 16.67 -24.37
N ASP A 245 17.61 15.53 -23.80
CA ASP A 245 18.99 15.30 -23.44
C ASP A 245 19.81 15.15 -24.74
N ALA A 246 20.56 16.20 -25.08
CA ALA A 246 21.41 16.25 -26.26
C ALA A 246 22.56 15.20 -26.23
N ASN A 247 22.81 14.57 -25.08
CA ASN A 247 23.84 13.55 -24.92
C ASN A 247 23.27 12.12 -24.82
N GLY A 248 21.94 11.95 -24.90
CA GLY A 248 21.30 10.67 -24.72
C GLY A 248 19.83 10.70 -25.11
N LEU A 249 19.56 10.80 -26.41
CA LEU A 249 18.30 10.30 -26.96
C LEU A 249 18.33 8.79 -26.83
N TYR A 250 17.97 8.27 -25.65
CA TYR A 250 17.67 6.87 -25.49
C TYR A 250 16.58 6.54 -26.51
N ALA A 251 16.95 5.71 -27.50
CA ALA A 251 15.98 4.90 -28.21
C ALA A 251 15.31 4.05 -27.14
N ASN A 252 14.20 4.56 -26.60
CA ASN A 252 13.33 3.73 -25.79
C ASN A 252 12.92 2.58 -26.72
N SER A 253 13.24 1.37 -26.31
CA SER A 253 12.96 0.10 -26.98
C SER A 253 11.45 -0.20 -27.13
N ASP A 254 10.61 0.84 -27.14
CA ASP A 254 9.16 0.79 -27.33
C ASP A 254 8.76 1.15 -28.78
N LEU A 255 9.72 1.17 -29.72
CA LEU A 255 9.44 1.34 -31.16
C LEU A 255 9.22 0.01 -31.92
N GLU A 256 9.20 -1.11 -31.21
CA GLU A 256 8.80 -2.42 -31.77
C GLU A 256 7.34 -2.81 -31.45
N GLN A 257 6.53 -1.94 -30.85
CA GLN A 257 5.09 -2.19 -30.64
C GLN A 257 4.16 -1.27 -31.45
N LEU A 258 4.65 -0.80 -32.60
CA LEU A 258 3.82 -0.28 -33.69
C LEU A 258 4.22 -0.93 -35.04
N LEU A 259 4.43 -2.25 -35.00
CA LEU A 259 4.22 -3.19 -36.11
C LEU A 259 3.27 -4.29 -35.61
#